data_AF-A0A7X6I372-F1
#
_entry.id   AF-A0A7X6I372-F1
#
_cell.length_a   1.000
_cell.length_b   1.000
_cell.length_c   1.000
_cell.angle_alpha   90.00
_cell.angle_beta   90.00
_cell.angle_gamma   90.00
#
_symmetry.space_group_name_H-M   'P 1'
#
loop_
_entity.id
_entity.type
_entity.pdbx_description
1 polymer ?
#
loop_
_entity_poly.entity_id
_entity_poly.type
_entity_poly.pdbx_seq_one_letter_code
_entity_poly.pdbx_strand_id
1 'polypeptide(L)'
;MIIKISGNEIKAKQIDLISESRFSEILQFLVDKKGQATLRDLKRAFPNEDITDEYIDSLVLNHLITRHHGRYAAFGEVITKEYQLNLKENCETFLDSHLEEIKKDFEEIKTEKDSFKVIHYLGNFEEINDVVYYEETENSVQWLSLPMKLSKVLGKKSEFISLGSYYPHYNHHITDFFNYLKREQVNVPIDFINLRNILGDINPSYFINYSERKLRRLSRGKQIPVEKADIFMEALLSMGYISVNNEFYEFNMLDVNLADECVELNNLLESLMTYNEELTTEKKESHYLIRAILLNWLLENNIISLPKTLHAWG
;
A
#
# COMPACT_ATOMS: atom_id res chain seq x y z
N MET A 1 -14.23 10.91 2.90
CA MET A 1 -12.77 11.02 2.68
C MET A 1 -12.18 9.63 2.72
N ILE A 2 -11.23 9.36 1.83
CA ILE A 2 -10.42 8.13 1.85
C ILE A 2 -9.12 8.44 2.58
N ILE A 3 -8.58 7.47 3.30
CA ILE A 3 -7.36 7.61 4.08
C ILE A 3 -6.31 6.68 3.50
N LYS A 4 -5.11 7.20 3.23
CA LYS A 4 -3.92 6.40 2.97
C LYS A 4 -3.10 6.33 4.24
N ILE A 5 -2.62 5.13 4.57
CA ILE A 5 -1.70 4.91 5.69
C ILE A 5 -0.42 4.29 5.12
N SER A 6 0.68 5.03 5.17
CA SER A 6 1.95 4.64 4.56
C SER A 6 2.87 3.86 5.51
N GLY A 7 2.58 3.86 6.82
CA GLY A 7 3.41 3.18 7.82
C GLY A 7 3.56 1.67 7.58
N ASN A 8 4.79 1.17 7.75
CA ASN A 8 5.11 -0.27 7.70
C ASN A 8 4.39 -1.07 8.79
N GLU A 9 4.15 -0.44 9.95
CA GLU A 9 3.31 -0.99 11.02
C GLU A 9 1.98 -0.26 11.04
N ILE A 10 0.93 -0.92 10.56
CA ILE A 10 -0.44 -0.45 10.75
C ILE A 10 -0.81 -0.68 12.22
N LYS A 11 -1.03 0.41 12.97
CA LYS A 11 -1.47 0.31 14.37
C LYS A 11 -2.92 -0.16 14.41
N ALA A 12 -3.18 -1.29 15.08
CA ALA A 12 -4.51 -1.89 15.24
C ALA A 12 -5.57 -0.85 15.62
N LYS A 13 -5.29 -0.11 16.69
CA LYS A 13 -6.18 0.90 17.25
C LYS A 13 -6.48 2.04 16.27
N GLN A 14 -5.53 2.40 15.41
CA GLN A 14 -5.71 3.44 14.40
C GLN A 14 -6.78 3.02 13.38
N ILE A 15 -6.77 1.76 12.94
CA ILE A 15 -7.77 1.23 12.00
C ILE A 15 -9.14 1.10 12.66
N ASP A 16 -9.18 0.63 13.91
CA ASP A 16 -10.45 0.54 14.66
C ASP A 16 -11.12 1.91 14.75
N LEU A 17 -10.36 2.94 15.11
CA LEU A 17 -10.85 4.33 15.18
C LEU A 17 -11.32 4.85 13.83
N ILE A 18 -10.60 4.55 12.74
CA ILE A 18 -10.98 4.94 11.37
C ILE A 18 -12.29 4.27 10.94
N SER A 19 -12.52 3.03 11.37
CA SER A 19 -13.67 2.22 10.96
C SER A 19 -14.97 2.66 11.65
N GLU A 20 -14.88 3.49 12.69
CA GLU A 20 -16.05 4.07 13.35
C GLU A 20 -16.73 5.11 12.44
N SER A 21 -18.05 5.00 12.25
CA SER A 21 -18.82 5.88 11.35
C SER A 21 -18.58 7.37 11.63
N ARG A 22 -18.56 7.74 12.90
CA ARG A 22 -18.35 9.11 13.39
C ARG A 22 -16.98 9.71 13.04
N PHE A 23 -15.96 8.89 12.79
CA PHE A 23 -14.63 9.39 12.50
C PHE A 23 -14.60 10.19 11.19
N SER A 24 -15.27 9.68 10.17
CA SER A 24 -15.32 10.32 8.85
C SER A 24 -15.95 11.72 8.89
N GLU A 25 -17.02 11.87 9.68
CA GLU A 25 -17.73 13.13 9.88
C GLU A 25 -16.89 14.13 10.67
N ILE A 26 -16.23 13.68 11.74
CA ILE A 26 -15.31 14.50 12.54
C ILE A 26 -14.16 15.00 11.69
N LEU A 27 -13.54 14.13 10.89
CA LEU A 27 -12.44 14.51 10.01
C LEU A 27 -12.89 15.58 9.01
N GLN A 28 -14.04 15.39 8.35
CA GLN A 28 -14.58 16.40 7.43
C GLN A 28 -14.78 17.76 8.13
N PHE A 29 -15.37 17.74 9.32
CA PHE A 29 -15.55 18.95 10.11
C PHE A 29 -14.23 19.65 10.45
N LEU A 30 -13.19 18.89 10.83
CA LEU A 30 -11.88 19.46 11.14
C LEU A 30 -11.20 20.10 9.92
N VAL A 31 -11.34 19.48 8.76
CA VAL A 31 -10.83 20.01 7.48
C VAL A 31 -11.53 21.32 7.14
N ASP A 32 -12.86 21.37 7.22
CA ASP A 32 -13.65 22.58 6.95
C ASP A 32 -13.29 23.74 7.88
N LYS A 33 -12.95 23.41 9.15
CA LYS A 33 -12.55 24.39 10.17
C LYS A 33 -11.09 24.81 10.10
N LYS A 34 -10.27 24.25 9.20
CA LYS A 34 -8.86 24.65 8.96
C LYS A 34 -8.03 24.83 10.25
N GLY A 35 -8.15 23.87 11.16
CA GLY A 35 -7.41 23.85 12.44
C GLY A 35 -7.93 24.83 13.50
N GLN A 36 -9.10 25.42 13.31
CA GLN A 36 -9.71 26.32 14.29
C GLN A 36 -10.71 25.64 15.24
N ALA A 37 -11.04 24.36 15.01
CA ALA A 37 -12.04 23.64 15.76
C ALA A 37 -11.63 23.40 17.23
N THR A 38 -12.54 23.65 18.16
CA THR A 38 -12.38 23.29 19.58
C THR A 38 -13.21 22.05 19.93
N LEU A 39 -12.96 21.46 21.11
CA LEU A 39 -13.79 20.35 21.60
C LEU A 39 -15.26 20.75 21.76
N ARG A 40 -15.53 22.02 22.13
CA ARG A 40 -16.90 22.54 22.23
C ARG A 40 -17.57 22.59 20.86
N ASP A 41 -16.82 22.95 19.82
CA ASP A 41 -17.34 22.96 18.46
C ASP A 41 -17.66 21.54 17.97
N LEU A 42 -16.81 20.56 18.27
CA LEU A 42 -17.06 19.14 17.98
C LEU A 42 -18.30 18.61 18.70
N LYS A 43 -18.39 18.79 20.02
CA LYS A 43 -19.55 18.35 20.83
C LYS A 43 -20.86 19.03 20.37
N ARG A 44 -20.79 20.26 19.87
CA ARG A 44 -21.95 20.98 19.33
C ARG A 44 -22.33 20.50 17.92
N ALA A 45 -21.35 20.17 17.08
CA ALA A 45 -21.59 19.69 15.72
C ALA A 45 -22.19 18.27 15.71
N PHE A 46 -21.81 17.44 16.68
CA PHE A 46 -22.24 16.04 16.77
C PHE A 46 -22.85 15.72 18.15
N PRO A 47 -24.04 16.29 18.47
CA PRO A 47 -24.63 16.16 19.81
C PRO A 47 -25.11 14.75 20.15
N ASN A 48 -25.32 13.90 19.15
CA ASN A 48 -25.79 12.52 19.30
C ASN A 48 -24.64 11.50 19.27
N GLU A 49 -23.42 11.94 18.97
CA GLU A 49 -22.23 11.10 18.96
C GLU A 49 -21.53 11.18 20.31
N ASP A 50 -20.97 10.06 20.77
CA ASP A 50 -20.23 10.01 22.03
C ASP A 50 -18.82 10.60 21.89
N ILE A 51 -18.74 11.92 21.66
CA ILE A 51 -17.47 12.66 21.57
C ILE A 51 -16.98 12.98 22.99
N THR A 52 -16.38 11.98 23.62
CA THR A 52 -15.71 12.10 24.92
C THR A 52 -14.31 12.68 24.79
N ASP A 53 -13.77 13.18 25.90
CA ASP A 53 -12.36 13.56 25.99
C ASP A 53 -11.45 12.35 25.70
N GLU A 54 -11.81 11.16 26.20
CA GLU A 54 -11.07 9.91 25.96
C GLU A 54 -11.00 9.53 24.49
N TYR A 55 -12.12 9.66 23.75
CA TYR A 55 -12.15 9.36 22.33
C TYR A 55 -11.24 10.32 21.54
N ILE A 56 -11.34 11.62 21.80
CA ILE A 56 -10.53 12.64 21.14
C ILE A 56 -9.04 12.45 21.47
N ASP A 57 -8.71 12.17 22.73
CA ASP A 57 -7.34 11.86 23.13
C ASP A 57 -6.85 10.58 22.43
N SER A 58 -7.71 9.58 22.21
CA SER A 58 -7.37 8.39 21.41
C SER A 58 -7.04 8.73 19.96
N LEU A 59 -7.81 9.62 19.31
CA LEU A 59 -7.52 10.08 17.95
C LEU A 59 -6.18 10.82 17.86
N VAL A 60 -5.85 11.63 18.87
CA VAL A 60 -4.56 12.35 18.95
C VAL A 60 -3.40 11.37 19.15
N LEU A 61 -3.53 10.44 20.10
CA LEU A 61 -2.50 9.44 20.41
C LEU A 61 -2.20 8.51 19.22
N ASN A 62 -3.18 8.27 18.36
CA ASN A 62 -3.04 7.44 17.16
C ASN A 62 -2.70 8.24 15.89
N HIS A 63 -2.28 9.50 16.02
CA HIS A 63 -1.85 10.35 14.91
C HIS A 63 -2.91 10.48 13.80
N LEU A 64 -4.19 10.50 14.16
CA LEU A 64 -5.28 10.77 13.22
C LEU A 64 -5.61 12.27 13.18
N ILE A 65 -5.57 12.91 14.35
CA ILE A 65 -5.76 14.35 14.49
C ILE A 65 -4.62 14.94 15.33
N THR A 66 -4.41 16.25 15.23
CA THR A 66 -3.47 17.00 16.09
C THR A 66 -4.23 17.88 17.06
N ARG A 67 -3.58 18.22 18.19
CA ARG A 67 -4.09 19.17 19.18
C ARG A 67 -3.02 20.22 19.48
N HIS A 68 -3.32 21.49 19.23
CA HIS A 68 -2.44 22.61 19.56
C HIS A 68 -3.23 23.74 20.22
N HIS A 69 -2.85 24.13 21.44
CA HIS A 69 -3.56 25.15 22.25
C HIS A 69 -5.08 24.93 22.34
N GLY A 70 -5.51 23.66 22.48
CA GLY A 70 -6.93 23.30 22.59
C GLY A 70 -7.71 23.33 21.27
N ARG A 71 -7.03 23.50 20.13
CA ARG A 71 -7.60 23.42 18.79
C ARG A 71 -7.18 22.11 18.12
N TYR A 72 -8.09 21.56 17.33
CA TYR A 72 -7.94 20.29 16.65
C TYR A 72 -7.87 20.47 15.13
N ALA A 73 -7.04 19.66 14.48
CA ALA A 73 -6.88 19.61 13.03
C ALA A 73 -6.60 18.17 12.57
N ALA A 74 -6.74 17.89 11.28
CA ALA A 74 -6.22 16.64 10.71
C ALA A 74 -4.70 16.52 10.97
N PHE A 75 -4.20 15.31 11.21
CA PHE A 75 -2.78 15.08 11.47
C PHE A 75 -1.91 15.22 10.21
N GLY A 76 -2.37 14.66 9.10
CA GLY A 76 -1.66 14.62 7.83
C GLY A 76 -2.16 15.62 6.79
N GLU A 77 -1.60 15.51 5.58
CA GLU A 77 -2.02 16.31 4.44
C GLU A 77 -3.45 15.96 4.01
N VAL A 78 -4.17 17.00 3.55
CA VAL A 78 -5.46 16.86 2.90
C VAL A 78 -5.29 17.17 1.43
N ILE A 79 -5.69 16.22 0.60
CA ILE A 79 -5.61 16.26 -0.86
C ILE A 79 -7.03 16.48 -1.40
N THR A 80 -7.30 17.70 -1.85
CA THR A 80 -8.62 18.12 -2.33
C THR A 80 -8.93 17.55 -3.72
N LYS A 81 -10.20 17.51 -4.11
CA LYS A 81 -10.62 17.09 -5.45
C LYS A 81 -9.97 17.94 -6.55
N GLU A 82 -9.91 19.25 -6.32
CA GLU A 82 -9.30 20.21 -7.25
C GLU A 82 -7.81 19.89 -7.46
N TYR A 83 -7.09 19.63 -6.37
CA TYR A 83 -5.68 19.26 -6.43
C TYR A 83 -5.45 17.96 -7.19
N GLN A 84 -6.27 16.93 -6.90
CA GLN A 84 -6.20 15.63 -7.60
C GLN A 84 -6.43 15.79 -9.10
N LEU A 85 -7.44 16.57 -9.50
CA LEU A 85 -7.76 16.78 -10.90
C LEU A 85 -6.64 17.53 -11.63
N ASN A 86 -6.17 18.64 -11.05
CA ASN A 86 -5.10 19.47 -11.63
C ASN A 86 -3.81 18.66 -11.82
N LEU A 87 -3.37 17.94 -10.79
CA LEU A 87 -2.15 17.12 -10.88
C LEU A 87 -2.28 16.01 -11.92
N LYS A 88 -3.43 15.33 -11.99
CA LYS A 88 -3.71 14.31 -13.01
C LYS A 88 -3.63 14.90 -14.42
N GLU A 89 -4.34 16.00 -14.66
CA GLU A 89 -4.39 16.65 -15.98
C GLU A 89 -2.99 17.10 -16.44
N ASN A 90 -2.19 17.69 -15.55
CA ASN A 90 -0.83 18.10 -15.88
C ASN A 90 0.07 16.90 -16.21
N CYS A 91 0.03 15.84 -15.39
CA CYS A 91 0.80 14.62 -15.64
C CYS A 91 0.40 13.95 -16.95
N GLU A 92 -0.89 13.76 -17.21
CA GLU A 92 -1.38 13.12 -18.43
C GLU A 92 -1.10 13.95 -19.68
N THR A 93 -1.26 15.28 -19.61
CA THR A 93 -0.88 16.17 -20.71
C THR A 93 0.59 16.01 -21.08
N PHE A 94 1.48 15.94 -20.08
CA PHE A 94 2.89 15.68 -20.31
C PHE A 94 3.10 14.30 -20.94
N LEU A 95 2.53 13.24 -20.35
CA LEU A 95 2.71 11.86 -20.81
C LEU A 95 2.20 11.63 -22.23
N ASP A 96 1.02 12.13 -22.55
CA ASP A 96 0.40 12.00 -23.87
C ASP A 96 1.22 12.70 -24.94
N SER A 97 1.81 13.85 -24.62
CA SER A 97 2.70 14.57 -25.55
C SER A 97 4.02 13.84 -25.83
N HIS A 98 4.43 12.91 -24.96
CA HIS A 98 5.65 12.10 -25.09
C HIS A 98 5.36 10.61 -25.33
N LEU A 99 4.11 10.22 -25.63
CA LEU A 99 3.66 8.83 -25.69
C LEU A 99 4.55 7.93 -26.57
N GLU A 100 4.90 8.39 -27.77
CA GLU A 100 5.67 7.58 -28.72
C GLU A 100 7.15 7.45 -28.33
N GLU A 101 7.71 8.44 -27.64
CA GLU A 101 9.05 8.36 -27.05
C GLU A 101 9.06 7.35 -25.90
N ILE A 102 8.08 7.46 -24.99
CA ILE A 102 7.95 6.55 -23.85
C ILE A 102 7.75 5.10 -24.33
N LYS A 103 6.90 4.86 -25.34
CA LYS A 103 6.74 3.51 -25.90
C LYS A 103 8.04 2.92 -26.44
N LYS A 104 8.88 3.75 -27.05
CA LYS A 104 10.18 3.34 -27.57
C LYS A 104 11.16 3.04 -26.44
N ASP A 105 11.23 3.91 -25.43
CA ASP A 105 12.11 3.71 -24.27
C ASP A 105 11.74 2.46 -23.46
N PHE A 106 10.45 2.11 -23.45
CA PHE A 106 9.92 0.95 -22.75
C PHE A 106 9.74 -0.27 -23.67
N GLU A 107 10.30 -0.27 -24.90
CA GLU A 107 10.05 -1.36 -25.86
C GLU A 107 10.51 -2.73 -25.32
N GLU A 108 11.54 -2.74 -24.46
CA GLU A 108 12.11 -3.95 -23.88
C GLU A 108 11.30 -4.52 -22.71
N ILE A 109 10.27 -3.81 -22.22
CA ILE A 109 9.37 -4.29 -21.17
C ILE A 109 8.37 -5.29 -21.77
N LYS A 110 8.84 -6.53 -21.96
CA LYS A 110 8.08 -7.58 -22.66
C LYS A 110 7.57 -8.67 -21.71
N THR A 111 8.11 -8.75 -20.50
CA THR A 111 7.80 -9.83 -19.56
C THR A 111 7.12 -9.32 -18.29
N GLU A 112 6.47 -10.26 -17.60
CA GLU A 112 5.93 -10.04 -16.26
C GLU A 112 7.01 -9.58 -15.27
N LYS A 113 8.24 -10.09 -15.40
CA LYS A 113 9.37 -9.68 -14.55
C LYS A 113 9.76 -8.23 -14.79
N ASP A 114 9.77 -7.80 -16.04
CA ASP A 114 10.11 -6.41 -16.40
C ASP A 114 9.03 -5.45 -15.88
N SER A 115 7.76 -5.82 -16.05
CA SER A 115 6.64 -5.06 -15.48
C SER A 115 6.72 -4.99 -13.96
N PHE A 116 7.05 -6.09 -13.29
CA PHE A 116 7.25 -6.10 -11.83
C PHE A 116 8.36 -5.14 -11.41
N LYS A 117 9.49 -5.10 -12.13
CA LYS A 117 10.60 -4.17 -11.84
C LYS A 117 10.15 -2.71 -11.93
N VAL A 118 9.35 -2.35 -12.94
CA VAL A 118 8.78 -1.00 -13.09
C VAL A 118 7.90 -0.66 -11.90
N ILE A 119 6.95 -1.53 -11.53
CA ILE A 119 6.05 -1.29 -10.40
C ILE A 119 6.83 -1.20 -9.08
N HIS A 120 7.79 -2.11 -8.89
CA HIS A 120 8.69 -2.08 -7.73
C HIS A 120 9.43 -0.75 -7.66
N TYR A 121 10.00 -0.28 -8.76
CA TYR A 121 10.71 0.99 -8.80
C TYR A 121 9.80 2.16 -8.42
N LEU A 122 8.57 2.20 -8.96
CA LEU A 122 7.57 3.22 -8.62
C LEU A 122 7.11 3.14 -7.16
N GLY A 123 7.05 1.96 -6.57
CA GLY A 123 6.73 1.77 -5.15
C GLY A 123 7.92 1.99 -4.20
N ASN A 124 9.16 1.99 -4.70
CA ASN A 124 10.38 2.05 -3.90
C ASN A 124 10.82 3.49 -3.67
N PHE A 125 10.03 4.24 -2.90
CA PHE A 125 10.34 5.59 -2.47
C PHE A 125 10.11 5.77 -0.97
N GLU A 126 10.72 6.80 -0.40
CA GLU A 126 10.51 7.15 1.00
C GLU A 126 9.17 7.89 1.16
N GLU A 127 8.22 7.22 1.83
CA GLU A 127 6.96 7.81 2.24
C GLU A 127 7.19 8.82 3.36
N ILE A 128 6.83 10.08 3.12
CA ILE A 128 7.08 11.17 4.09
C ILE A 128 5.91 11.32 5.06
N ASN A 129 4.69 11.00 4.62
CA ASN A 129 3.47 11.15 5.40
C ASN A 129 3.00 9.79 5.94
N ASP A 130 2.83 9.67 7.27
CA ASP A 130 2.28 8.46 7.87
C ASP A 130 0.80 8.25 7.50
N VAL A 131 0.05 9.34 7.41
CA VAL A 131 -1.40 9.37 7.16
C VAL A 131 -1.70 10.51 6.20
N VAL A 132 -2.52 10.26 5.19
CA VAL A 132 -2.97 11.26 4.21
C VAL A 132 -4.45 11.10 3.94
N TYR A 133 -5.14 12.23 3.80
CA TYR A 133 -6.58 12.30 3.62
C TYR A 133 -6.93 12.79 2.22
N TYR A 134 -7.72 12.01 1.48
CA TYR A 134 -8.20 12.35 0.15
C TYR A 134 -9.69 12.65 0.21
N GLU A 135 -10.08 13.76 -0.41
CA GLU A 135 -11.46 13.89 -0.83
C GLU A 135 -11.76 12.83 -1.88
N GLU A 136 -12.87 12.11 -1.69
CA GLU A 136 -13.17 10.93 -2.49
C GLU A 136 -13.53 11.30 -3.94
N THR A 137 -12.78 10.71 -4.88
CA THR A 137 -12.95 10.76 -6.32
C THR A 137 -12.62 9.40 -6.93
N GLU A 138 -13.03 9.17 -8.18
CA GLU A 138 -12.63 7.97 -8.94
C GLU A 138 -11.11 7.81 -8.99
N ASN A 139 -10.37 8.91 -9.19
CA ASN A 139 -8.91 8.94 -9.19
C ASN A 139 -8.32 8.44 -7.87
N SER A 140 -8.79 8.97 -6.74
CA SER A 140 -8.26 8.57 -5.42
C SER A 140 -8.52 7.09 -5.12
N VAL A 141 -9.66 6.56 -5.53
CA VAL A 141 -9.99 5.13 -5.39
C VAL A 141 -9.05 4.29 -6.26
N GLN A 142 -8.86 4.69 -7.52
CA GLN A 142 -7.99 3.99 -8.47
C GLN A 142 -6.54 3.98 -8.00
N TRP A 143 -5.97 5.14 -7.65
CA TRP A 143 -4.56 5.26 -7.25
C TRP A 143 -4.23 4.47 -5.99
N LEU A 144 -5.11 4.49 -4.98
CA LEU A 144 -4.90 3.75 -3.73
C LEU A 144 -5.03 2.22 -3.90
N SER A 145 -5.73 1.78 -4.95
CA SER A 145 -5.84 0.36 -5.31
C SER A 145 -4.60 -0.19 -6.01
N LEU A 146 -3.71 0.67 -6.54
CA LEU A 146 -2.52 0.23 -7.27
C LEU A 146 -1.52 -0.51 -6.35
N PRO A 147 -0.80 -1.51 -6.88
CA PRO A 147 0.14 -2.34 -6.12
C PRO A 147 1.48 -1.64 -5.86
N MET A 148 1.46 -0.46 -5.24
CA MET A 148 2.64 0.38 -5.01
C MET A 148 3.22 0.32 -3.59
N LYS A 149 2.49 -0.26 -2.64
CA LYS A 149 2.98 -0.45 -1.28
C LYS A 149 3.95 -1.62 -1.25
N LEU A 150 5.21 -1.35 -0.89
CA LEU A 150 6.24 -2.37 -0.76
C LEU A 150 6.26 -2.99 0.64
N SER A 151 6.23 -4.31 0.68
CA SER A 151 6.48 -5.10 1.88
C SER A 151 7.74 -5.94 1.69
N LYS A 152 8.73 -5.77 2.58
CA LYS A 152 9.98 -6.55 2.57
C LYS A 152 10.06 -7.46 3.78
N VAL A 153 10.42 -8.72 3.55
CA VAL A 153 10.61 -9.75 4.59
C VAL A 153 11.99 -10.36 4.42
N LEU A 154 12.84 -10.19 5.43
CA LEU A 154 14.20 -10.72 5.41
C LEU A 154 14.24 -12.16 5.91
N GLY A 155 14.63 -13.10 5.05
CA GLY A 155 15.01 -14.46 5.40
C GLY A 155 16.48 -14.57 5.86
N LYS A 156 16.99 -15.78 6.02
CA LYS A 156 18.42 -15.99 6.33
C LYS A 156 19.34 -15.83 5.13
N LYS A 157 18.81 -16.04 3.91
CA LYS A 157 19.56 -16.13 2.66
C LYS A 157 18.90 -15.38 1.50
N SER A 158 17.64 -14.99 1.64
CA SER A 158 16.86 -14.34 0.59
C SER A 158 16.01 -13.22 1.18
N GLU A 159 15.80 -12.17 0.41
CA GLU A 159 14.79 -11.14 0.68
C GLU A 159 13.51 -11.48 -0.10
N PHE A 160 12.36 -11.40 0.56
CA PHE A 160 11.06 -11.56 -0.06
C PHE A 160 10.40 -10.20 -0.17
N ILE A 161 9.94 -9.88 -1.36
CA ILE A 161 9.29 -8.61 -1.66
C ILE A 161 7.87 -8.90 -2.12
N SER A 162 6.93 -8.13 -1.60
CA SER A 162 5.53 -8.20 -2.01
C SER A 162 5.05 -6.79 -2.34
N LEU A 163 4.44 -6.66 -3.52
CA LEU A 163 3.71 -5.46 -3.94
C LEU A 163 2.28 -5.58 -3.42
N GLY A 164 1.77 -4.49 -2.88
CA GLY A 164 0.43 -4.41 -2.34
C GLY A 164 -0.15 -3.01 -2.50
N SER A 165 -1.39 -2.84 -2.07
CA SER A 165 -2.11 -1.58 -2.08
C SER A 165 -2.09 -0.94 -0.69
N TYR A 166 -2.32 0.36 -0.64
CA TYR A 166 -2.43 1.09 0.63
C TYR A 166 -3.81 0.88 1.24
N TYR A 167 -3.93 1.13 2.55
CA TYR A 167 -5.24 1.26 3.20
C TYR A 167 -6.11 2.25 2.39
N PRO A 168 -7.42 1.99 2.17
CA PRO A 168 -8.29 0.99 2.82
C PRO A 168 -8.13 -0.46 2.33
N HIS A 169 -7.30 -0.72 1.34
CA HIS A 169 -7.04 -2.08 0.87
C HIS A 169 -6.10 -2.82 1.83
N TYR A 170 -6.27 -4.13 1.94
CA TYR A 170 -5.36 -5.02 2.66
C TYR A 170 -4.73 -5.99 1.68
N ASN A 171 -3.50 -6.43 1.97
CA ASN A 171 -2.77 -7.33 1.11
C ASN A 171 -2.68 -8.70 1.77
N HIS A 172 -3.08 -9.74 1.05
CA HIS A 172 -3.11 -11.10 1.60
C HIS A 172 -1.73 -11.78 1.56
N HIS A 173 -0.75 -11.19 2.25
CA HIS A 173 0.67 -11.59 2.20
C HIS A 173 1.34 -11.57 3.58
N ILE A 174 2.55 -12.14 3.71
CA ILE A 174 3.20 -12.45 5.00
C ILE A 174 3.30 -11.23 5.94
N THR A 175 3.73 -10.07 5.43
CA THR A 175 3.93 -8.86 6.24
C THR A 175 2.62 -8.37 6.84
N ASP A 176 1.60 -8.21 6.00
CA ASP A 176 0.27 -7.80 6.45
C ASP A 176 -0.33 -8.83 7.40
N PHE A 177 -0.22 -10.14 7.14
CA PHE A 177 -0.71 -11.16 8.08
C PHE A 177 -0.14 -10.97 9.50
N PHE A 178 1.18 -10.85 9.65
CA PHE A 178 1.80 -10.66 10.97
C PHE A 178 1.51 -9.29 11.59
N ASN A 179 1.32 -8.24 10.78
CA ASN A 179 0.86 -6.94 11.25
C ASN A 179 -0.55 -7.00 11.81
N TYR A 180 -1.45 -7.75 11.16
CA TYR A 180 -2.85 -7.90 11.59
C TYR A 180 -3.00 -8.87 12.78
N LEU A 181 -2.09 -9.82 12.99
CA LEU A 181 -2.10 -10.67 14.20
C LEU A 181 -1.86 -9.90 15.50
N LYS A 182 -1.26 -8.71 15.44
CA LYS A 182 -1.09 -7.82 16.61
C LYS A 182 -2.40 -7.14 17.03
N ARG A 183 -3.51 -7.33 16.31
CA ARG A 183 -4.82 -6.70 16.57
C ARG A 183 -5.64 -7.47 17.61
N GLU A 184 -6.45 -6.74 18.37
CA GLU A 184 -7.61 -7.34 19.05
C GLU A 184 -8.61 -7.85 17.99
N GLN A 185 -9.30 -8.96 18.24
CA GLN A 185 -9.99 -9.77 17.23
C GLN A 185 -11.11 -9.07 16.43
N VAL A 186 -11.46 -7.82 16.74
CA VAL A 186 -12.73 -7.20 16.36
C VAL A 186 -12.79 -6.78 14.88
N ASN A 187 -11.67 -6.52 14.20
CA ASN A 187 -11.66 -6.05 12.80
C ASN A 187 -10.53 -6.68 11.96
N VAL A 188 -10.38 -8.00 12.03
CA VAL A 188 -9.41 -8.76 11.24
C VAL A 188 -10.10 -9.33 9.99
N PRO A 189 -9.59 -9.08 8.76
CA PRO A 189 -10.09 -9.70 7.54
C PRO A 189 -10.23 -11.23 7.69
N ILE A 190 -11.30 -11.79 7.13
CA ILE A 190 -11.61 -13.23 7.28
C ILE A 190 -10.46 -14.13 6.82
N ASP A 191 -9.74 -13.72 5.78
CA ASP A 191 -8.60 -14.47 5.25
C ASP A 191 -7.45 -14.57 6.27
N PHE A 192 -7.24 -13.53 7.09
CA PHE A 192 -6.27 -13.56 8.18
C PHE A 192 -6.76 -14.33 9.39
N ILE A 193 -8.07 -14.37 9.65
CA ILE A 193 -8.64 -15.26 10.66
C ILE A 193 -8.39 -16.72 10.26
N ASN A 194 -8.61 -17.06 8.99
CA ASN A 194 -8.34 -18.40 8.46
C ASN A 194 -6.85 -18.77 8.58
N LEU A 195 -5.94 -17.87 8.18
CA LEU A 195 -4.50 -18.07 8.34
C LEU A 195 -4.10 -18.22 9.82
N ARG A 196 -4.71 -17.45 10.73
CA ARG A 196 -4.48 -17.57 12.18
C ARG A 196 -4.92 -18.93 12.70
N ASN A 197 -6.05 -19.45 12.23
CA ASN A 197 -6.53 -20.77 12.63
C ASN A 197 -5.60 -21.90 12.17
N ILE A 198 -4.93 -21.73 11.02
CA ILE A 198 -3.94 -22.68 10.49
C ILE A 198 -2.61 -22.58 11.27
N LEU A 199 -2.12 -21.35 11.50
CA LEU A 199 -0.78 -21.12 12.03
C LEU A 199 -0.69 -21.07 13.55
N GLY A 200 -1.79 -20.74 14.25
CA GLY A 200 -1.81 -20.54 15.70
C GLY A 200 -0.88 -19.41 16.15
N ASP A 201 -0.30 -19.55 17.35
CA ASP A 201 0.59 -18.56 17.98
C ASP A 201 2.05 -18.69 17.50
N ILE A 202 2.23 -18.85 16.19
CA ILE A 202 3.57 -19.06 15.64
C ILE A 202 4.41 -17.80 15.71
N ASN A 203 5.68 -17.97 16.09
CA ASN A 203 6.64 -16.86 16.06
C ASN A 203 6.93 -16.44 14.60
N PRO A 204 6.84 -15.15 14.24
CA PRO A 204 7.06 -14.67 12.88
C PRO A 204 8.43 -15.05 12.30
N SER A 205 9.51 -14.92 13.09
CA SER A 205 10.86 -15.26 12.66
C SER A 205 11.01 -16.76 12.40
N TYR A 206 10.32 -17.61 13.16
CA TYR A 206 10.31 -19.05 12.90
C TYR A 206 9.58 -19.37 11.60
N PHE A 207 8.41 -18.77 11.37
CA PHE A 207 7.65 -18.92 10.12
C PHE A 207 8.48 -18.54 8.90
N ILE A 208 9.08 -17.35 8.90
CA ILE A 208 9.88 -16.84 7.76
C ILE A 208 11.04 -17.79 7.44
N ASN A 209 11.79 -18.24 8.46
CA ASN A 209 12.92 -19.15 8.29
C ASN A 209 12.50 -20.52 7.71
N TYR A 210 11.33 -21.00 8.11
CA TYR A 210 10.82 -22.28 7.63
C TYR A 210 10.31 -22.16 6.19
N SER A 211 9.52 -21.11 5.92
CA SER A 211 8.99 -20.77 4.60
C SER A 211 10.10 -20.55 3.57
N GLU A 212 11.16 -19.82 3.93
CA GLU A 212 12.33 -19.62 3.07
C GLU A 212 12.94 -20.95 2.61
N ARG A 213 13.10 -21.90 3.53
CA ARG A 213 13.66 -23.22 3.19
C ARG A 213 12.78 -23.97 2.20
N LYS A 214 11.45 -23.87 2.32
CA LYS A 214 10.50 -24.53 1.42
C LYS A 214 10.50 -23.87 0.05
N LEU A 215 10.35 -22.55 0.01
CA LEU A 215 10.39 -21.73 -1.21
C LEU A 215 11.66 -21.98 -2.01
N ARG A 216 12.84 -21.97 -1.36
CA ARG A 216 14.13 -22.28 -1.99
C ARG A 216 14.25 -23.69 -2.55
N ARG A 217 13.51 -24.66 -2.01
CA ARG A 217 13.51 -26.03 -2.54
C ARG A 217 12.62 -26.10 -3.78
N LEU A 218 11.44 -25.49 -3.73
CA LEU A 218 10.51 -25.41 -4.86
C LEU A 218 11.14 -24.67 -6.05
N SER A 219 11.81 -23.53 -5.81
CA SER A 219 12.47 -22.77 -6.88
C SER A 219 13.61 -23.54 -7.57
N ARG A 220 14.14 -24.59 -6.93
CA ARG A 220 15.12 -25.53 -7.51
C ARG A 220 14.48 -26.75 -8.17
N GLY A 221 13.17 -26.72 -8.41
CA GLY A 221 12.41 -27.80 -9.03
C GLY A 221 12.11 -28.98 -8.10
N LYS A 222 12.21 -28.82 -6.77
CA LYS A 222 11.84 -29.90 -5.85
C LYS A 222 10.33 -30.11 -5.89
N GLN A 223 9.90 -31.30 -6.28
CA GLN A 223 8.50 -31.70 -6.19
C GLN A 223 8.10 -32.04 -4.75
N ILE A 224 7.04 -31.41 -4.26
CA ILE A 224 6.42 -31.67 -2.95
C ILE A 224 4.94 -31.96 -3.20
N PRO A 225 4.45 -33.19 -2.96
CA PRO A 225 3.03 -33.52 -3.11
C PRO A 225 2.17 -32.72 -2.15
N VAL A 226 0.97 -32.33 -2.57
CA VAL A 226 -0.02 -31.62 -1.74
C VAL A 226 -0.46 -32.46 -0.53
N GLU A 227 -0.48 -33.79 -0.65
CA GLU A 227 -0.78 -34.70 0.48
C GLU A 227 0.22 -34.60 1.65
N LYS A 228 1.41 -34.04 1.39
CA LYS A 228 2.44 -33.80 2.40
C LYS A 228 2.45 -32.35 2.90
N ALA A 229 1.36 -31.62 2.68
CA ALA A 229 1.19 -30.27 3.17
C ALA A 229 1.40 -30.21 4.68
N ASP A 230 2.17 -29.24 5.11
CA ASP A 230 2.16 -28.78 6.50
C ASP A 230 1.50 -27.40 6.55
N ILE A 231 1.24 -26.92 7.75
CA ILE A 231 0.59 -25.62 8.00
C ILE A 231 1.30 -24.45 7.30
N PHE A 232 2.60 -24.56 7.00
CA PHE A 232 3.35 -23.51 6.30
C PHE A 232 3.08 -23.54 4.80
N MET A 233 3.02 -24.74 4.20
CA MET A 233 2.67 -24.89 2.79
C MET A 233 1.22 -24.44 2.54
N GLU A 234 0.29 -24.75 3.45
CA GLU A 234 -1.09 -24.27 3.38
C GLU A 234 -1.17 -22.74 3.46
N ALA A 235 -0.43 -22.13 4.40
CA ALA A 235 -0.38 -20.68 4.53
C ALA A 235 0.25 -19.99 3.30
N LEU A 236 1.38 -20.51 2.79
CA LEU A 236 2.04 -19.98 1.60
C LEU A 236 1.17 -20.09 0.34
N LEU A 237 0.40 -21.18 0.22
CA LEU A 237 -0.56 -21.36 -0.87
C LEU A 237 -1.69 -20.33 -0.76
N SER A 238 -2.27 -20.17 0.44
CA SER A 238 -3.34 -19.20 0.68
C SER A 238 -2.91 -17.77 0.34
N MET A 239 -1.66 -17.41 0.65
CA MET A 239 -1.09 -16.09 0.35
C MET A 239 -0.49 -15.97 -1.05
N GLY A 240 -0.58 -16.99 -1.91
CA GLY A 240 -0.13 -16.91 -3.31
C GLY A 240 1.38 -17.01 -3.56
N TYR A 241 2.21 -17.32 -2.57
CA TYR A 241 3.66 -17.52 -2.75
C TYR A 241 4.01 -18.83 -3.48
N ILE A 242 3.08 -19.80 -3.44
CA ILE A 242 3.16 -21.08 -4.15
C ILE A 242 1.83 -21.37 -4.82
N SER A 243 1.84 -22.21 -5.84
CA SER A 243 0.64 -22.69 -6.55
C SER A 243 0.59 -24.21 -6.53
N VAL A 244 -0.50 -24.80 -7.04
CA VAL A 244 -0.65 -26.25 -7.19
C VAL A 244 -0.77 -26.59 -8.68
N ASN A 245 0.03 -27.56 -9.12
CA ASN A 245 -0.01 -28.11 -10.47
C ASN A 245 0.17 -29.63 -10.40
N ASN A 246 -0.74 -30.39 -11.01
CA ASN A 246 -0.70 -31.86 -11.05
C ASN A 246 -0.44 -32.51 -9.67
N GLU A 247 -1.14 -32.06 -8.62
CA GLU A 247 -1.00 -32.54 -7.22
C GLU A 247 0.35 -32.22 -6.54
N PHE A 248 1.19 -31.38 -7.16
CA PHE A 248 2.43 -30.88 -6.57
C PHE A 248 2.37 -29.38 -6.33
N TYR A 249 3.05 -28.93 -5.28
CA TYR A 249 3.33 -27.52 -5.07
C TYR A 249 4.37 -27.01 -6.07
N GLU A 250 4.13 -25.82 -6.61
CA GLU A 250 5.04 -25.08 -7.48
C GLU A 250 5.38 -23.71 -6.90
N PHE A 251 6.56 -23.20 -7.24
CA PHE A 251 7.02 -21.89 -6.82
C PHE A 251 6.28 -20.80 -7.62
N ASN A 252 5.64 -19.84 -6.94
CA ASN A 252 4.83 -18.79 -7.57
C ASN A 252 5.32 -17.38 -7.22
N MET A 253 6.63 -17.16 -7.34
CA MET A 253 7.26 -15.85 -7.17
C MET A 253 8.19 -15.55 -8.34
N LEU A 254 8.40 -14.27 -8.61
CA LEU A 254 9.33 -13.81 -9.64
C LEU A 254 10.75 -13.79 -9.09
N ASP A 255 11.65 -14.51 -9.76
CA ASP A 255 13.10 -14.37 -9.57
C ASP A 255 13.58 -13.13 -10.33
N VAL A 256 13.78 -12.02 -9.59
CA VAL A 256 14.13 -10.71 -10.13
C VAL A 256 15.35 -10.15 -9.43
N ASN A 257 16.33 -9.70 -10.22
CA ASN A 257 17.39 -8.85 -9.71
C ASN A 257 16.87 -7.41 -9.65
N LEU A 258 16.71 -6.88 -8.44
CA LEU A 258 16.23 -5.52 -8.20
C LEU A 258 17.35 -4.49 -8.05
N ALA A 259 18.61 -4.91 -8.21
CA ALA A 259 19.74 -4.00 -8.25
C ALA A 259 19.87 -3.26 -9.60
N ASP A 260 19.14 -3.70 -10.62
CA ASP A 260 19.15 -3.07 -11.94
C ASP A 260 18.29 -1.80 -11.91
N GLU A 261 18.90 -0.64 -12.11
CA GLU A 261 18.19 0.63 -12.26
C GLU A 261 17.49 0.71 -13.62
N CYS A 262 16.24 1.18 -13.63
CA CYS A 262 15.53 1.52 -14.87
C CYS A 262 15.76 3.01 -15.15
N VAL A 263 16.80 3.29 -15.93
CA VAL A 263 17.28 4.66 -16.21
C VAL A 263 16.20 5.47 -16.92
N GLU A 264 15.51 4.86 -17.88
CA GLU A 264 14.43 5.46 -18.67
C GLU A 264 13.28 5.89 -17.75
N LEU A 265 12.88 5.03 -16.81
CA LEU A 265 11.84 5.33 -15.83
C LEU A 265 12.27 6.43 -14.86
N ASN A 266 13.52 6.43 -14.41
CA ASN A 266 14.05 7.50 -13.56
C ASN A 266 13.99 8.86 -14.28
N ASN A 267 14.48 8.92 -15.51
CA ASN A 267 14.48 10.15 -16.31
C ASN A 267 13.06 10.65 -16.55
N LEU A 268 12.11 9.74 -16.83
CA LEU A 268 10.71 10.08 -17.01
C LEU A 268 10.09 10.63 -15.72
N LEU A 269 10.36 10.01 -14.57
CA LEU A 269 9.93 10.50 -13.26
C LEU A 269 10.50 11.88 -12.95
N GLU A 270 11.80 12.09 -13.13
CA GLU A 270 12.45 13.38 -12.93
C GLU A 270 11.82 14.47 -13.81
N SER A 271 11.54 14.15 -15.08
CA SER A 271 10.86 15.05 -16.01
C SER A 271 9.45 15.41 -15.55
N LEU A 272 8.67 14.42 -15.11
CA LEU A 272 7.33 14.63 -14.55
C LEU A 272 7.35 15.48 -13.28
N MET A 273 8.28 15.20 -12.36
CA MET A 273 8.44 15.95 -11.12
C MET A 273 8.80 17.41 -11.41
N THR A 274 9.71 17.64 -12.37
CA THR A 274 10.11 18.98 -12.81
C THR A 274 8.96 19.72 -13.49
N TYR A 275 8.20 19.04 -14.36
CA TYR A 275 7.02 19.62 -15.01
C TYR A 275 5.94 20.04 -13.99
N ASN A 276 5.90 19.36 -12.85
CA ASN A 276 4.96 19.62 -11.75
C ASN A 276 5.64 20.25 -10.53
N GLU A 277 6.73 21.01 -10.70
CA GLU A 277 7.53 21.55 -9.59
C GLU A 277 6.70 22.38 -8.59
N GLU A 278 5.78 23.21 -9.09
CA GLU A 278 4.92 24.04 -8.25
C GLU A 278 4.02 23.19 -7.34
N LEU A 279 3.41 22.13 -7.86
CA LEU A 279 2.53 21.21 -7.13
C LEU A 279 3.32 20.30 -6.19
N THR A 280 4.49 19.81 -6.63
CA THR A 280 5.36 18.94 -5.82
C THR A 280 5.97 19.65 -4.62
N THR A 281 6.18 20.97 -4.72
CA THR A 281 6.63 21.79 -3.60
C THR A 281 5.50 22.09 -2.61
N GLU A 282 4.24 22.15 -3.07
CA GLU A 282 3.09 22.44 -2.22
C GLU A 282 2.73 21.27 -1.30
N LYS A 283 2.77 20.04 -1.83
CA LYS A 283 2.33 18.82 -1.13
C LYS A 283 3.38 17.74 -1.21
N LYS A 284 3.74 17.19 -0.06
CA LYS A 284 4.66 16.05 0.00
C LYS A 284 4.06 14.81 -0.67
N GLU A 285 2.74 14.68 -0.62
CA GLU A 285 2.03 13.57 -1.24
C GLU A 285 2.13 13.54 -2.77
N SER A 286 2.51 14.64 -3.41
CA SER A 286 2.70 14.70 -4.87
C SER A 286 3.65 13.65 -5.39
N HIS A 287 4.67 13.28 -4.60
CA HIS A 287 5.62 12.24 -4.98
C HIS A 287 4.93 10.89 -5.21
N TYR A 288 4.03 10.49 -4.29
CA TYR A 288 3.23 9.29 -4.45
C TYR A 288 2.24 9.44 -5.60
N LEU A 289 1.50 10.55 -5.65
CA LEU A 289 0.46 10.77 -6.66
C LEU A 289 1.01 10.73 -8.09
N ILE A 290 2.15 11.38 -8.36
CA ILE A 290 2.78 11.35 -9.68
C ILE A 290 3.19 9.93 -10.07
N ARG A 291 3.72 9.14 -9.13
CA ARG A 291 4.08 7.75 -9.37
C ARG A 291 2.84 6.88 -9.61
N ALA A 292 1.75 7.13 -8.89
CA ALA A 292 0.48 6.42 -9.08
C ALA A 292 -0.19 6.78 -10.41
N ILE A 293 -0.19 8.05 -10.80
CA ILE A 293 -0.67 8.51 -12.11
C ILE A 293 0.17 7.87 -13.22
N LEU A 294 1.49 7.90 -13.11
CA LEU A 294 2.38 7.29 -14.08
C LEU A 294 2.14 5.78 -14.20
N LEU A 295 2.06 5.05 -13.08
CA LEU A 295 1.76 3.62 -13.11
C LEU A 295 0.41 3.35 -13.79
N ASN A 296 -0.63 4.09 -13.42
CA ASN A 296 -1.94 3.93 -14.01
C ASN A 296 -1.93 4.18 -15.52
N TRP A 297 -1.29 5.26 -15.96
CA TRP A 297 -1.19 5.63 -17.37
C TRP A 297 -0.38 4.59 -18.19
N LEU A 298 0.71 4.04 -17.63
CA LEU A 298 1.50 2.96 -18.26
C LEU A 298 0.65 1.70 -18.46
N LEU A 299 -0.22 1.36 -17.50
CA LEU A 299 -1.14 0.22 -17.60
C LEU A 299 -2.24 0.47 -18.63
N GLU A 300 -2.87 1.64 -18.61
CA GLU A 300 -3.96 2.00 -19.54
C GLU A 300 -3.48 2.05 -21.01
N ASN A 301 -2.23 2.46 -21.23
CA ASN A 301 -1.62 2.49 -22.55
C ASN A 301 -0.96 1.16 -22.97
N ASN A 302 -1.10 0.09 -22.17
CA ASN A 302 -0.51 -1.22 -22.41
C ASN A 302 1.03 -1.19 -22.62
N ILE A 303 1.71 -0.23 -21.99
CA ILE A 303 3.18 -0.14 -22.01
C ILE A 303 3.78 -1.17 -21.05
N ILE A 304 3.11 -1.40 -19.92
CA ILE A 304 3.40 -2.51 -19.01
C ILE A 304 2.13 -3.31 -18.76
N SER A 305 2.27 -4.50 -18.16
CA SER A 305 1.13 -5.32 -17.73
C SER A 305 1.19 -5.56 -16.23
N LEU A 306 0.03 -5.68 -15.58
CA LEU A 306 0.00 -6.07 -14.17
C LEU A 306 0.51 -7.52 -14.03
N PRO A 307 1.55 -7.78 -13.21
CA PRO A 307 2.02 -9.13 -12.96
C PRO A 307 0.92 -10.02 -12.37
N LYS A 308 0.91 -11.29 -12.77
CA LYS A 308 0.03 -12.32 -12.19
C LYS A 308 0.40 -12.60 -10.75
N THR A 309 1.69 -12.57 -10.44
CA THR A 309 2.19 -12.65 -9.08
C THR A 309 2.82 -11.33 -8.65
N LEU A 310 2.40 -10.86 -7.48
CA LEU A 310 2.92 -9.65 -6.84
C LEU A 310 4.03 -9.97 -5.83
N HIS A 311 4.62 -11.17 -5.92
CA HIS A 311 5.69 -11.62 -5.03
C HIS A 311 6.97 -11.84 -5.82
N ALA A 312 8.07 -11.35 -5.26
CA ALA A 312 9.41 -11.49 -5.79
C ALA A 312 10.39 -11.95 -4.72
N TRP A 313 11.50 -12.52 -5.16
CA TRP A 313 12.65 -12.81 -4.31
C TRP A 313 13.96 -12.47 -5.01
N GLY A 314 14.96 -12.14 -4.20
CA GLY A 314 16.34 -11.84 -4.56
C GLY A 314 17.30 -12.19 -3.43
#